data_AF-A0A2W7Q8R3-F1
#
_entry.id   AF-A0A2W7Q8R3-F1
#
_cell.length_a   1.000
_cell.length_b   1.000
_cell.length_c   1.000
_cell.angle_alpha   90.00
_cell.angle_beta   90.00
_cell.angle_gamma   90.00
#
_symmetry.space_group_name_H-M   'P 1'
#
loop_
_entity.id
_entity.type
_entity.pdbx_description
1 polymer ?
#
loop_
_entity_poly.entity_id
_entity_poly.type
_entity_poly.pdbx_seq_one_letter_code
_entity_poly.pdbx_strand_id
1 'polypeptide(L)'
;MTRKPLAYALAAFGVAAGVWVLAGLPLPFGTDPDRFRSPTGRVAETPQRAGDPQAGYTALVNNPYVSCGMPYSAYRRVAPETDPATLLPGRIGRNAELPYFLTAHTNDDGVEIVSNNCLVCHAGRIGDEVVVGLGDAFADFTADPRQLVTQVGRYVQGPGESAAWQLWADRIEGIAPYTQTQTIGMNPATNLSWALMAHRDPRTMAWSDTPLIDPPPTAPVPLRTPPWWWMGKKNAMFYTTIGRGDHAQYMLFASMLCADSVEELQEIDSYAPDIRAFLENLTPPPYPNAVDPELAAQGQELFMTECASCHGTYGETPSYPNRVVPLDEIGTDPIYAQTMTDGSLDRFFDWVDRSPHGGTVRAAPAEGYIAPPLDGIWAAAPYLHNGSVPNLAALLDSRLRPRFWRHVTPQDYDHEVLGWRSQTLEAGKAAAQTAEARKRIYDTTLPGYGNAGHTFADRLSDAQRQALLEYLKTL
;
A
#
# COMPACT_ATOMS: atom_id res chain seq x y z
N MET A 1 61.82 29.34 -55.00
CA MET A 1 61.29 29.79 -56.30
C MET A 1 59.78 29.61 -56.20
N THR A 2 58.87 30.59 -56.22
CA THR A 2 58.78 31.92 -56.83
C THR A 2 57.91 32.85 -55.95
N ARG A 3 58.04 34.17 -56.19
CA ARG A 3 57.64 35.33 -55.39
C ARG A 3 56.15 35.74 -55.59
N LYS A 4 55.42 36.10 -54.51
CA LYS A 4 54.85 37.43 -54.09
C LYS A 4 53.60 37.94 -54.89
N PRO A 5 52.81 38.98 -54.46
CA PRO A 5 52.88 39.89 -53.27
C PRO A 5 51.53 40.26 -52.54
N LEU A 6 51.69 41.01 -51.43
CA LEU A 6 50.94 42.17 -50.84
C LEU A 6 49.62 42.63 -51.49
N ALA A 7 48.63 43.29 -50.86
CA ALA A 7 48.39 43.95 -49.56
C ALA A 7 46.85 44.11 -49.41
N TYR A 8 46.25 44.30 -48.23
CA TYR A 8 45.92 45.63 -47.67
C TYR A 8 45.60 45.52 -46.18
N ALA A 9 46.03 46.54 -45.44
CA ALA A 9 45.82 46.76 -44.02
C ALA A 9 44.56 47.60 -43.73
N LEU A 10 44.31 47.79 -42.42
CA LEU A 10 43.34 48.67 -41.72
C LEU A 10 41.96 48.04 -41.46
N ALA A 11 41.36 48.13 -40.27
CA ALA A 11 41.67 48.86 -39.05
C ALA A 11 41.05 48.16 -37.82
N ALA A 12 41.64 48.43 -36.66
CA ALA A 12 41.22 48.01 -35.34
C ALA A 12 39.88 48.65 -34.90
N PHE A 13 39.16 47.96 -34.01
CA PHE A 13 38.63 48.51 -32.75
C PHE A 13 38.20 47.33 -31.86
N GLY A 14 38.85 47.20 -30.72
CA GLY A 14 38.51 46.23 -29.68
C GLY A 14 37.39 46.73 -28.78
N VAL A 15 36.74 45.80 -28.07
CA VAL A 15 36.28 45.98 -26.68
C VAL A 15 36.26 44.59 -26.03
N ALA A 16 36.86 44.50 -24.85
CA ALA A 16 36.84 43.35 -23.97
C ALA A 16 35.42 43.06 -23.47
N ALA A 17 35.01 41.79 -23.44
CA ALA A 17 33.84 41.34 -22.69
C ALA A 17 34.25 40.18 -21.78
N GLY A 18 33.98 40.37 -20.49
CA GLY A 18 34.52 39.60 -19.38
C GLY A 18 33.99 38.17 -19.28
N VAL A 19 34.83 37.37 -18.62
CA VAL A 19 34.50 36.03 -18.10
C VAL A 19 33.47 36.21 -16.98
N TRP A 20 32.22 35.83 -17.25
CA TRP A 20 31.25 35.56 -16.20
C TRP A 20 31.37 34.10 -15.78
N VAL A 21 31.92 33.90 -14.59
CA VAL A 21 31.76 32.67 -13.81
C VAL A 21 30.29 32.62 -13.38
N LEU A 22 29.47 31.87 -14.11
CA LEU A 22 28.12 31.54 -13.69
C LEU A 22 28.21 30.47 -12.59
N ALA A 23 27.96 30.93 -11.36
CA ALA A 23 27.60 30.09 -10.24
C ALA A 23 26.43 29.18 -10.63
N GLY A 24 26.50 27.92 -10.20
CA GLY A 24 25.53 26.88 -10.50
C GLY A 24 24.09 27.29 -10.14
N LEU A 25 23.30 27.56 -11.17
CA LEU A 25 21.85 27.44 -11.11
C LEU A 25 21.50 25.95 -11.16
N PRO A 26 20.49 25.46 -10.41
CA PRO A 26 20.02 24.10 -10.55
C PRO A 26 19.57 23.90 -12.00
N LEU A 27 20.13 22.89 -12.66
CA LEU A 27 19.67 22.49 -13.99
C LEU A 27 18.16 22.22 -13.92
N PRO A 28 17.36 22.70 -14.90
CA PRO A 28 15.96 22.36 -14.97
C PRO A 28 15.82 20.83 -15.00
N PHE A 29 14.86 20.33 -14.21
CA PHE A 29 14.47 18.93 -14.13
C PHE A 29 14.62 18.24 -15.48
N GLY A 30 15.39 17.14 -15.51
CA GLY A 30 15.64 16.40 -16.75
C GLY A 30 14.33 16.06 -17.45
N THR A 31 14.24 16.36 -18.74
CA THR A 31 13.05 16.17 -19.58
C THR A 31 12.86 14.72 -20.03
N ASP A 32 13.45 13.76 -19.34
CA ASP A 32 13.31 12.35 -19.65
C ASP A 32 11.96 11.86 -19.08
N PRO A 33 10.96 11.58 -19.93
CA PRO A 33 9.66 11.11 -19.47
C PRO A 33 9.74 9.76 -18.74
N ASP A 34 10.84 9.01 -18.95
CA ASP A 34 11.04 7.69 -18.36
C ASP A 34 11.91 7.73 -17.10
N ARG A 35 12.32 8.92 -16.62
CA ARG A 35 13.24 9.08 -15.47
C ARG A 35 12.86 8.23 -14.26
N PHE A 36 11.56 8.13 -13.96
CA PHE A 36 11.07 7.40 -12.79
C PHE A 36 10.65 5.97 -13.10
N ARG A 37 10.63 5.54 -14.35
CA ARG A 37 10.10 4.23 -14.72
C ARG A 37 11.13 3.13 -14.50
N SER A 38 10.64 1.92 -14.33
CA SER A 38 11.47 0.72 -14.34
C SER A 38 10.93 -0.30 -15.34
N PRO A 39 11.79 -1.15 -15.92
CA PRO A 39 11.33 -2.17 -16.86
C PRO A 39 10.51 -3.24 -16.14
N THR A 40 9.68 -3.93 -16.91
CA THR A 40 9.08 -5.20 -16.47
C THR A 40 10.15 -6.32 -16.43
N GLY A 41 9.81 -7.47 -15.83
CA GLY A 41 10.77 -8.55 -15.56
C GLY A 41 11.35 -8.51 -14.15
N ARG A 42 12.60 -8.97 -13.99
CA ARG A 42 13.20 -9.17 -12.66
C ARG A 42 13.49 -7.84 -11.95
N VAL A 43 12.99 -7.71 -10.72
CA VAL A 43 13.33 -6.61 -9.81
C VAL A 43 14.62 -6.95 -9.07
N ALA A 44 15.61 -6.06 -9.14
CA ALA A 44 16.86 -6.21 -8.41
C ALA A 44 16.65 -6.02 -6.90
N GLU A 45 17.32 -6.83 -6.11
CA GLU A 45 17.36 -6.70 -4.65
C GLU A 45 18.12 -5.43 -4.25
N THR A 46 17.72 -4.84 -3.13
CA THR A 46 18.49 -3.78 -2.46
C THR A 46 18.74 -4.21 -1.01
N PRO A 47 19.98 -4.11 -0.50
CA PRO A 47 20.26 -4.44 0.89
C PRO A 47 19.37 -3.65 1.84
N GLN A 48 18.80 -4.34 2.83
CA GLN A 48 17.98 -3.73 3.87
C GLN A 48 18.82 -3.51 5.14
N ARG A 49 18.46 -2.49 5.93
CA ARG A 49 19.04 -2.29 7.26
C ARG A 49 18.66 -3.46 8.16
N ALA A 50 19.60 -3.89 9.00
CA ALA A 50 19.33 -4.87 10.04
C ALA A 50 18.43 -4.27 11.13
N GLY A 51 17.57 -5.09 11.70
CA GLY A 51 16.72 -4.75 12.84
C GLY A 51 16.42 -5.98 13.70
N ASP A 52 15.80 -5.75 14.85
CA ASP A 52 15.34 -6.77 15.80
C ASP A 52 13.84 -7.05 15.61
N PRO A 53 13.44 -8.26 15.15
CA PRO A 53 12.03 -8.61 14.96
C PRO A 53 11.17 -8.51 16.22
N GLN A 54 11.72 -8.77 17.40
CA GLN A 54 10.96 -8.69 18.66
C GLN A 54 10.71 -7.23 19.03
N ALA A 55 11.75 -6.39 18.95
CA ALA A 55 11.60 -4.94 19.12
C ALA A 55 10.64 -4.36 18.08
N GLY A 56 10.67 -4.90 16.85
CA GLY A 56 9.79 -4.53 15.75
C GLY A 56 8.33 -4.76 16.03
N TYR A 57 7.96 -5.93 16.57
CA TYR A 57 6.61 -6.20 16.99
C TYR A 57 6.17 -5.23 18.11
N THR A 58 7.02 -5.04 19.11
CA THR A 58 6.73 -4.09 20.20
C THR A 58 6.51 -2.68 19.67
N ALA A 59 7.36 -2.20 18.76
CA ALA A 59 7.24 -0.89 18.16
C ALA A 59 5.97 -0.76 17.30
N LEU A 60 5.69 -1.75 16.45
CA LEU A 60 4.51 -1.76 15.58
C LEU A 60 3.19 -1.61 16.36
N VAL A 61 3.08 -2.27 17.51
CA VAL A 61 1.83 -2.34 18.28
C VAL A 61 1.75 -1.36 19.45
N ASN A 62 2.85 -0.67 19.80
CA ASN A 62 2.88 0.26 20.94
C ASN A 62 3.49 1.65 20.65
N ASN A 63 4.36 1.82 19.65
CA ASN A 63 5.03 3.10 19.43
C ASN A 63 4.19 4.06 18.58
N PRO A 64 4.30 5.38 18.81
CA PRO A 64 3.52 6.39 18.11
C PRO A 64 4.20 6.89 16.84
N TYR A 65 4.25 6.07 15.79
CA TYR A 65 4.70 6.52 14.46
C TYR A 65 3.64 7.37 13.73
N VAL A 66 2.48 7.59 14.35
CA VAL A 66 1.49 8.62 13.97
C VAL A 66 1.26 9.46 15.22
N SER A 67 1.91 10.63 15.27
CA SER A 67 2.08 11.45 16.47
C SER A 67 0.92 12.36 16.82
N CYS A 68 -0.06 12.53 15.93
CA CYS A 68 -1.28 13.32 16.13
C CYS A 68 -2.52 12.42 16.11
N GLY A 69 -3.59 12.85 16.78
CA GLY A 69 -4.79 12.02 16.90
C GLY A 69 -5.89 12.65 17.74
N MET A 70 -6.90 11.83 18.04
CA MET A 70 -8.05 12.22 18.85
C MET A 70 -7.64 12.32 20.32
N PRO A 71 -8.01 13.36 21.08
CA PRO A 71 -7.89 13.33 22.53
C PRO A 71 -8.59 12.09 23.12
N TYR A 72 -7.89 11.33 23.97
CA TYR A 72 -8.35 10.03 24.47
C TYR A 72 -9.69 10.14 25.22
N SER A 73 -9.85 11.20 26.02
CA SER A 73 -11.08 11.50 26.75
C SER A 73 -12.29 11.67 25.82
N ALA A 74 -12.11 12.38 24.70
CA ALA A 74 -13.13 12.61 23.68
C ALA A 74 -13.41 11.33 22.87
N TYR A 75 -12.36 10.59 22.50
CA TYR A 75 -12.50 9.28 21.84
C TYR A 75 -13.37 8.33 22.67
N ARG A 76 -13.12 8.20 23.98
CA ARG A 76 -13.91 7.33 24.88
C ARG A 76 -15.37 7.78 25.05
N ARG A 77 -15.75 9.00 24.65
CA ARG A 77 -17.17 9.41 24.58
C ARG A 77 -17.85 8.93 23.32
N VAL A 78 -17.11 8.81 22.22
CA VAL A 78 -17.60 8.32 20.93
C VAL A 78 -17.59 6.78 20.88
N ALA A 79 -16.53 6.17 21.41
CA ALA A 79 -16.32 4.73 21.49
C ALA A 79 -16.06 4.30 22.96
N PRO A 80 -17.12 4.20 23.79
CA PRO A 80 -16.97 3.91 25.22
C PRO A 80 -16.48 2.49 25.51
N GLU A 81 -16.83 1.54 24.63
CA GLU A 81 -16.49 0.13 24.77
C GLU A 81 -15.56 -0.30 23.65
N THR A 82 -14.64 -1.22 23.97
CA THR A 82 -13.75 -1.85 23.01
C THR A 82 -14.23 -3.29 22.79
N ASP A 83 -14.48 -3.67 21.54
CA ASP A 83 -14.82 -5.06 21.20
C ASP A 83 -13.63 -5.97 21.58
N PRO A 84 -13.81 -6.93 22.51
CA PRO A 84 -12.74 -7.84 22.92
C PRO A 84 -12.11 -8.60 21.75
N ALA A 85 -12.86 -8.85 20.68
CA ALA A 85 -12.37 -9.54 19.49
C ALA A 85 -11.41 -8.68 18.64
N THR A 86 -11.20 -7.41 19.01
CA THR A 86 -10.24 -6.50 18.38
C THR A 86 -8.99 -6.26 19.22
N LEU A 87 -8.88 -6.91 20.39
CA LEU A 87 -7.68 -6.82 21.22
C LEU A 87 -6.55 -7.66 20.63
N LEU A 88 -5.31 -7.18 20.77
CA LEU A 88 -4.12 -7.84 20.25
C LEU A 88 -3.08 -8.06 21.37
N PRO A 89 -2.57 -9.29 21.56
CA PRO A 89 -1.54 -9.59 22.56
C PRO A 89 -0.25 -8.79 22.39
N GLY A 90 0.47 -8.55 23.49
CA GLY A 90 1.76 -7.83 23.49
C GLY A 90 1.64 -6.30 23.50
N ARG A 91 0.42 -5.78 23.55
CA ARG A 91 0.14 -4.36 23.76
C ARG A 91 0.20 -4.00 25.26
N ILE A 92 0.69 -2.81 25.60
CA ILE A 92 0.93 -2.37 26.99
C ILE A 92 0.17 -1.09 27.34
N GLY A 93 -0.06 -0.85 28.64
CA GLY A 93 -0.74 0.36 29.11
C GLY A 93 -2.11 0.54 28.45
N ARG A 94 -2.41 1.76 27.98
CA ARG A 94 -3.64 2.06 27.24
C ARG A 94 -3.81 1.22 25.97
N ASN A 95 -2.71 0.87 25.30
CA ASN A 95 -2.79 0.11 24.06
C ASN A 95 -3.44 -1.26 24.29
N ALA A 96 -3.27 -1.86 25.48
CA ALA A 96 -3.90 -3.13 25.83
C ALA A 96 -5.43 -3.07 25.92
N GLU A 97 -6.02 -1.87 26.06
CA GLU A 97 -7.46 -1.63 26.18
C GLU A 97 -8.10 -1.13 24.88
N LEU A 98 -7.30 -0.93 23.83
CA LEU A 98 -7.72 -0.36 22.56
C LEU A 98 -7.76 -1.42 21.44
N PRO A 99 -8.62 -1.25 20.42
CA PRO A 99 -8.56 -2.04 19.21
C PRO A 99 -7.14 -2.03 18.61
N TYR A 100 -6.74 -3.14 17.99
CA TYR A 100 -5.39 -3.34 17.44
C TYR A 100 -4.93 -2.24 16.48
N PHE A 101 -5.87 -1.60 15.77
CA PHE A 101 -5.62 -0.57 14.76
C PHE A 101 -5.48 0.85 15.33
N LEU A 102 -5.57 1.02 16.64
CA LEU A 102 -5.34 2.29 17.33
C LEU A 102 -4.08 2.22 18.19
N THR A 103 -3.42 3.35 18.41
CA THR A 103 -2.31 3.50 19.35
C THR A 103 -2.57 4.74 20.20
N ALA A 104 -2.38 4.62 21.51
CA ALA A 104 -2.42 5.70 22.46
C ALA A 104 -1.01 6.12 22.87
N HIS A 105 -0.80 7.43 22.98
CA HIS A 105 0.41 8.03 23.50
C HIS A 105 0.12 9.44 24.03
N THR A 106 1.08 10.00 24.75
CA THR A 106 1.05 11.41 25.16
C THR A 106 1.83 12.23 24.15
N ASN A 107 1.20 13.26 23.58
CA ASN A 107 1.90 14.18 22.68
C ASN A 107 2.80 15.17 23.45
N ASP A 108 3.55 15.99 22.72
CA ASP A 108 4.52 16.95 23.31
C ASP A 108 3.87 17.99 24.24
N ASP A 109 2.58 18.29 24.05
CA ASP A 109 1.79 19.19 24.90
C ASP A 109 1.24 18.51 26.17
N GLY A 110 1.56 17.23 26.40
CA GLY A 110 1.11 16.46 27.56
C GLY A 110 -0.34 15.93 27.45
N VAL A 111 -0.94 15.94 26.26
CA VAL A 111 -2.29 15.43 26.02
C VAL A 111 -2.22 13.96 25.63
N GLU A 112 -2.99 13.12 26.34
CA GLU A 112 -3.21 11.72 25.95
C GLU A 112 -4.11 11.68 24.70
N ILE A 113 -3.58 11.14 23.61
CA ILE A 113 -4.26 11.03 22.32
C ILE A 113 -4.30 9.59 21.83
N VAL A 114 -5.18 9.32 20.87
CA VAL A 114 -5.33 8.05 20.16
C VAL A 114 -5.25 8.31 18.66
N SER A 115 -4.34 7.62 17.98
CA SER A 115 -4.14 7.70 16.54
C SER A 115 -4.37 6.33 15.87
N ASN A 116 -4.68 6.35 14.58
CA ASN A 116 -4.66 5.14 13.76
C ASN A 116 -3.22 4.69 13.57
N ASN A 117 -3.03 3.37 13.44
CA ASN A 117 -1.72 2.77 13.19
C ASN A 117 -1.76 1.91 11.91
N CYS A 118 -0.64 1.30 11.52
CA CYS A 118 -0.54 0.55 10.26
C CYS A 118 -1.53 -0.63 10.17
N LEU A 119 -1.95 -1.17 11.31
CA LEU A 119 -2.83 -2.33 11.38
C LEU A 119 -4.27 -2.02 10.96
N VAL A 120 -4.65 -0.74 10.82
CA VAL A 120 -5.95 -0.36 10.23
C VAL A 120 -6.17 -0.92 8.82
N CYS A 121 -5.06 -1.15 8.09
CA CYS A 121 -5.08 -1.77 6.76
C CYS A 121 -4.50 -3.18 6.76
N HIS A 122 -3.49 -3.42 7.61
CA HIS A 122 -2.58 -4.57 7.54
C HIS A 122 -2.79 -5.61 8.64
N ALA A 123 -3.89 -5.57 9.36
CA ALA A 123 -4.36 -6.70 10.14
C ALA A 123 -5.84 -6.93 9.85
N GLY A 124 -6.25 -8.18 9.92
CA GLY A 124 -7.64 -8.60 9.74
C GLY A 124 -7.98 -9.70 10.72
N ARG A 125 -9.18 -10.27 10.61
CA ARG A 125 -9.61 -11.40 11.42
C ARG A 125 -9.90 -12.62 10.58
N ILE A 126 -9.55 -13.80 11.10
CA ILE A 126 -10.03 -15.09 10.60
C ILE A 126 -10.67 -15.79 11.79
N GLY A 127 -11.99 -15.96 11.75
CA GLY A 127 -12.75 -16.37 12.93
C GLY A 127 -12.61 -15.37 14.07
N ASP A 128 -12.16 -15.84 15.23
CA ASP A 128 -12.00 -15.03 16.44
C ASP A 128 -10.58 -14.47 16.63
N GLU A 129 -9.64 -14.79 15.73
CA GLU A 129 -8.25 -14.37 15.86
C GLU A 129 -7.93 -13.14 15.01
N VAL A 130 -7.23 -12.18 15.61
CA VAL A 130 -6.60 -11.07 14.88
C VAL A 130 -5.28 -11.56 14.28
N VAL A 131 -5.16 -11.47 12.97
CA VAL A 131 -3.98 -11.89 12.22
C VAL A 131 -3.22 -10.65 11.75
N VAL A 132 -2.10 -10.36 12.40
CA VAL A 132 -1.17 -9.29 11.97
C VAL A 132 -0.57 -9.68 10.62
N GLY A 133 -0.56 -8.73 9.68
CA GLY A 133 -0.10 -8.92 8.30
C GLY A 133 -1.16 -9.42 7.33
N LEU A 134 -2.36 -9.79 7.79
CA LEU A 134 -3.50 -10.05 6.91
C LEU A 134 -4.12 -8.72 6.48
N GLY A 135 -4.20 -8.47 5.17
CA GLY A 135 -4.91 -7.30 4.66
C GLY A 135 -6.41 -7.36 4.97
N ASP A 136 -6.99 -6.29 5.52
CA ASP A 136 -8.41 -6.26 5.87
C ASP A 136 -9.31 -6.11 4.63
N ALA A 137 -9.92 -7.21 4.20
CA ALA A 137 -10.89 -7.24 3.10
C ALA A 137 -12.25 -6.59 3.45
N PHE A 138 -12.44 -6.15 4.69
CA PHE A 138 -13.69 -5.58 5.20
C PHE A 138 -13.55 -4.15 5.73
N ALA A 139 -12.35 -3.56 5.65
CA ALA A 139 -12.12 -2.19 6.05
C ALA A 139 -13.01 -1.22 5.25
N ASP A 140 -13.73 -0.34 5.95
CA ASP A 140 -14.65 0.62 5.34
C ASP A 140 -13.99 2.00 5.20
N PHE A 141 -13.36 2.21 4.05
CA PHE A 141 -12.84 3.52 3.64
C PHE A 141 -13.80 4.28 2.71
N THR A 142 -15.09 3.93 2.70
CA THR A 142 -16.08 4.60 1.82
C THR A 142 -16.75 5.81 2.48
N ALA A 143 -16.61 5.93 3.81
CA ALA A 143 -17.13 7.05 4.58
C ALA A 143 -16.18 8.25 4.54
N ASP A 144 -16.74 9.45 4.64
CA ASP A 144 -15.96 10.67 4.80
C ASP A 144 -15.36 10.73 6.22
N PRO A 145 -14.02 10.69 6.38
CA PRO A 145 -13.39 10.65 7.70
C PRO A 145 -13.65 11.93 8.53
N ARG A 146 -14.05 13.05 7.90
CA ARG A 146 -14.41 14.29 8.60
C ARG A 146 -15.65 14.14 9.49
N GLN A 147 -16.47 13.12 9.25
CA GLN A 147 -17.60 12.82 10.13
C GLN A 147 -17.13 12.43 11.53
N LEU A 148 -16.08 11.60 11.63
CA LEU A 148 -15.49 11.22 12.91
C LEU A 148 -14.85 12.43 13.58
N VAL A 149 -14.14 13.27 12.82
CA VAL A 149 -13.56 14.54 13.33
C VAL A 149 -14.61 15.40 14.01
N THR A 150 -15.76 15.60 13.34
CA THR A 150 -16.88 16.38 13.86
C THR A 150 -17.50 15.75 15.10
N GLN A 151 -17.61 14.43 15.16
CA GLN A 151 -18.18 13.72 16.32
C GLN A 151 -17.28 13.84 17.55
N VAL A 152 -15.97 13.60 17.39
CA VAL A 152 -14.97 13.72 18.46
C VAL A 152 -14.91 15.16 18.97
N GLY A 153 -14.93 16.16 18.07
CA GLY A 153 -14.85 17.57 18.42
C GLY A 153 -15.94 18.05 19.39
N ARG A 154 -17.09 17.36 19.49
CA ARG A 154 -18.17 17.68 20.46
C ARG A 154 -17.79 17.40 21.91
N TYR A 155 -16.78 16.58 22.14
CA TYR A 155 -16.38 16.11 23.47
C TYR A 155 -15.02 16.61 23.93
N VAL A 156 -14.31 17.33 23.07
CA VAL A 156 -13.00 17.93 23.35
C VAL A 156 -13.11 19.01 24.43
N GLN A 157 -12.20 19.03 25.40
CA GLN A 157 -12.25 19.92 26.55
C GLN A 157 -10.93 20.65 26.80
N GLY A 158 -11.02 21.97 26.99
CA GLY A 158 -9.87 22.79 27.34
C GLY A 158 -8.89 23.03 26.18
N PRO A 159 -7.89 23.89 26.39
CA PRO A 159 -7.03 24.38 25.30
C PRO A 159 -6.10 23.29 24.73
N GLY A 160 -5.55 22.40 25.57
CA GLY A 160 -4.64 21.35 25.11
C GLY A 160 -5.33 20.32 24.20
N GLU A 161 -6.46 19.75 24.63
CA GLU A 161 -7.21 18.81 23.78
C GLU A 161 -7.73 19.50 22.51
N SER A 162 -8.11 20.78 22.59
CA SER A 162 -8.54 21.56 21.42
C SER A 162 -7.43 21.68 20.39
N ALA A 163 -6.19 21.97 20.81
CA ALA A 163 -5.03 22.04 19.93
C ALA A 163 -4.71 20.68 19.30
N ALA A 164 -4.69 19.60 20.09
CA ALA A 164 -4.44 18.25 19.60
C ALA A 164 -5.50 17.78 18.59
N TRP A 165 -6.78 18.03 18.89
CA TRP A 165 -7.88 17.74 17.98
C TRP A 165 -7.80 18.59 16.70
N GLN A 166 -7.50 19.88 16.81
CA GLN A 166 -7.41 20.78 15.65
C GLN A 166 -6.29 20.31 14.70
N LEU A 167 -5.11 19.99 15.22
CA LEU A 167 -4.01 19.44 14.42
C LEU A 167 -4.47 18.21 13.65
N TRP A 168 -5.07 17.23 14.33
CA TRP A 168 -5.58 16.04 13.68
C TRP A 168 -6.70 16.36 12.65
N ALA A 169 -7.63 17.25 13.00
CA ALA A 169 -8.72 17.68 12.13
C ALA A 169 -8.20 18.29 10.82
N ASP A 170 -7.18 19.14 10.89
CA ASP A 170 -6.58 19.79 9.72
C ASP A 170 -5.89 18.77 8.81
N ARG A 171 -5.21 17.77 9.39
CA ARG A 171 -4.62 16.66 8.63
C ARG A 171 -5.69 15.85 7.91
N ILE A 172 -6.79 15.52 8.60
CA ILE A 172 -7.92 14.80 8.00
C ILE A 172 -8.58 15.63 6.90
N GLU A 173 -8.77 16.94 7.07
CA GLU A 173 -9.36 17.81 6.05
C GLU A 173 -8.54 17.80 4.75
N GLY A 174 -7.20 17.85 4.85
CA GLY A 174 -6.31 17.83 3.68
C GLY A 174 -6.37 16.54 2.86
N ILE A 175 -6.65 15.39 3.51
CA ILE A 175 -6.66 14.07 2.84
C ILE A 175 -8.06 13.56 2.48
N ALA A 176 -9.10 13.97 3.22
CA ALA A 176 -10.45 13.41 3.13
C ALA A 176 -11.06 13.40 1.71
N PRO A 177 -10.82 14.41 0.84
CA PRO A 177 -11.33 14.39 -0.53
C PRO A 177 -10.75 13.27 -1.40
N TYR A 178 -9.60 12.70 -1.00
CA TYR A 178 -8.79 11.80 -1.83
C TYR A 178 -8.72 10.39 -1.29
N THR A 179 -9.29 10.10 -0.12
CA THR A 179 -9.15 8.78 0.53
C THR A 179 -10.44 7.96 0.57
N GLN A 180 -11.53 8.45 -0.03
CA GLN A 180 -12.80 7.73 -0.07
C GLN A 180 -12.81 6.72 -1.20
N THR A 181 -12.98 5.45 -0.87
CA THR A 181 -13.09 4.36 -1.84
C THR A 181 -14.54 4.13 -2.24
N GLN A 182 -14.78 3.49 -3.40
CA GLN A 182 -16.15 3.25 -3.85
C GLN A 182 -16.78 2.00 -3.22
N THR A 183 -15.97 1.08 -2.71
CA THR A 183 -16.38 -0.22 -2.17
C THR A 183 -15.59 -0.55 -0.91
N ILE A 184 -16.26 -1.12 0.09
CA ILE A 184 -15.64 -1.69 1.29
C ILE A 184 -14.59 -2.74 0.89
N GLY A 185 -13.48 -2.79 1.64
CA GLY A 185 -12.36 -3.70 1.41
C GLY A 185 -11.28 -3.17 0.47
N MET A 186 -11.50 -1.99 -0.14
CA MET A 186 -10.49 -1.30 -0.96
C MET A 186 -9.68 -0.33 -0.12
N ASN A 187 -8.40 -0.22 -0.43
CA ASN A 187 -7.43 0.56 0.33
C ASN A 187 -7.00 1.83 -0.43
N PRO A 188 -7.18 3.04 0.15
CA PRO A 188 -6.79 4.30 -0.45
C PRO A 188 -5.33 4.70 -0.20
N ALA A 189 -4.48 3.84 0.37
CA ALA A 189 -3.13 4.19 0.87
C ALA A 189 -2.24 4.93 -0.13
N THR A 190 -2.37 4.61 -1.42
CA THR A 190 -1.62 5.31 -2.47
C THR A 190 -2.07 6.77 -2.57
N ASN A 191 -3.37 7.03 -2.70
CA ASN A 191 -3.91 8.39 -2.73
C ASN A 191 -3.70 9.14 -1.41
N LEU A 192 -3.80 8.44 -0.27
CA LEU A 192 -3.46 8.99 1.04
C LEU A 192 -2.03 9.55 1.02
N SER A 193 -1.07 8.74 0.58
CA SER A 193 0.34 9.14 0.53
C SER A 193 0.54 10.37 -0.35
N TRP A 194 -0.09 10.42 -1.52
CA TRP A 194 0.00 11.56 -2.43
C TRP A 194 -0.70 12.82 -1.92
N ALA A 195 -1.85 12.68 -1.26
CA ALA A 195 -2.52 13.81 -0.61
C ALA A 195 -1.64 14.40 0.49
N LEU A 196 -0.98 13.55 1.29
CA LEU A 196 0.01 14.00 2.27
C LEU A 196 1.19 14.72 1.61
N MET A 197 1.79 14.14 0.57
CA MET A 197 2.87 14.79 -0.19
C MET A 197 2.45 16.15 -0.77
N ALA A 198 1.19 16.28 -1.20
CA ALA A 198 0.66 17.54 -1.72
C ALA A 198 0.65 18.66 -0.66
N HIS A 199 0.54 18.32 0.62
CA HIS A 199 0.51 19.27 1.73
C HIS A 199 1.86 19.36 2.50
N ARG A 200 2.89 18.63 2.07
CA ARG A 200 4.19 18.57 2.76
C ARG A 200 5.29 19.23 1.95
N ASP A 201 6.06 20.11 2.57
CA ASP A 201 7.33 20.54 1.99
C ASP A 201 8.28 19.33 1.95
N PRO A 202 8.82 18.95 0.78
CA PRO A 202 9.64 17.74 0.67
C PRO A 202 10.97 17.85 1.42
N ARG A 203 11.45 19.03 1.82
CA ARG A 203 12.75 19.16 2.50
C ARG A 203 12.60 19.27 4.00
N THR A 204 11.61 20.04 4.45
CA THR A 204 11.41 20.31 5.87
C THR A 204 10.35 19.44 6.52
N MET A 205 9.51 18.79 5.71
CA MET A 205 8.31 18.05 6.13
C MET A 205 7.23 18.92 6.79
N ALA A 206 7.38 20.24 6.76
CA ALA A 206 6.38 21.15 7.28
C ALA A 206 5.04 20.98 6.54
N TRP A 207 3.95 21.02 7.30
CA TRP A 207 2.60 20.99 6.74
C TRP A 207 2.22 22.37 6.17
N SER A 208 1.42 22.34 5.11
CA SER A 208 0.75 23.50 4.53
C SER A 208 -0.75 23.23 4.46
N ASP A 209 -1.57 24.17 4.93
CA ASP A 209 -3.05 24.03 4.88
C ASP A 209 -3.58 24.07 3.44
N THR A 210 -2.79 24.61 2.50
CA THR A 210 -3.08 24.57 1.07
C THR A 210 -2.10 23.65 0.34
N PRO A 211 -2.53 22.90 -0.69
CA PRO A 211 -1.62 22.07 -1.48
C PRO A 211 -0.47 22.88 -2.10
N LEU A 212 0.76 22.39 -1.93
CA LEU A 212 2.01 22.93 -2.49
C LEU A 212 2.29 22.40 -3.92
N ILE A 213 1.69 21.27 -4.25
CA ILE A 213 1.64 20.69 -5.60
C ILE A 213 0.20 20.22 -5.87
N ASP A 214 -0.15 19.98 -7.13
CA ASP A 214 -1.49 19.51 -7.47
C ASP A 214 -1.83 18.21 -6.71
N PRO A 215 -2.99 18.14 -6.04
CA PRO A 215 -3.37 16.95 -5.28
C PRO A 215 -3.64 15.74 -6.20
N PRO A 216 -3.74 14.51 -5.67
CA PRO A 216 -4.12 13.35 -6.47
C PRO A 216 -5.59 13.42 -6.92
N PRO A 217 -6.01 12.56 -7.85
CA PRO A 217 -7.43 12.42 -8.19
C PRO A 217 -8.29 12.09 -6.95
N THR A 218 -9.52 12.59 -6.91
CA THR A 218 -10.48 12.34 -5.81
C THR A 218 -11.15 10.96 -5.87
N ALA A 219 -10.92 10.21 -6.95
CA ALA A 219 -11.36 8.83 -7.10
C ALA A 219 -10.13 7.90 -7.05
N PRO A 220 -9.81 7.29 -5.89
CA PRO A 220 -8.73 6.33 -5.77
C PRO A 220 -8.94 5.13 -6.69
N VAL A 221 -7.87 4.72 -7.36
CA VAL A 221 -7.83 3.44 -8.07
C VAL A 221 -7.86 2.33 -7.02
N PRO A 222 -8.74 1.31 -7.15
CA PRO A 222 -8.89 0.28 -6.13
C PRO A 222 -7.64 -0.58 -6.00
N LEU A 223 -7.23 -0.79 -4.75
CA LEU A 223 -6.19 -1.74 -4.38
C LEU A 223 -6.68 -2.54 -3.19
N ARG A 224 -6.35 -3.82 -3.16
CA ARG A 224 -6.39 -4.59 -1.90
C ARG A 224 -5.06 -4.48 -1.17
N THR A 225 -5.10 -4.57 0.15
CA THR A 225 -3.90 -4.63 0.96
C THR A 225 -3.18 -5.98 0.76
N PRO A 226 -1.92 -6.02 0.30
CA PRO A 226 -1.16 -7.26 0.20
C PRO A 226 -0.77 -7.77 1.61
N PRO A 227 -0.66 -9.10 1.81
CA PRO A 227 -0.19 -9.65 3.07
C PRO A 227 1.26 -9.27 3.36
N TRP A 228 1.55 -8.93 4.61
CA TRP A 228 2.90 -8.53 5.02
C TRP A 228 3.88 -9.70 5.13
N TRP A 229 3.41 -10.92 5.36
CA TRP A 229 4.28 -12.11 5.37
C TRP A 229 4.94 -12.39 4.00
N TRP A 230 4.57 -11.66 2.94
CA TRP A 230 5.29 -11.68 1.67
C TRP A 230 6.55 -10.79 1.67
N MET A 231 6.69 -9.87 2.62
CA MET A 231 7.78 -8.88 2.64
C MET A 231 9.17 -9.49 2.71
N GLY A 232 9.34 -10.64 3.33
CA GLY A 232 10.65 -11.32 3.40
C GLY A 232 11.17 -11.81 2.04
N LYS A 233 10.32 -11.92 1.02
CA LYS A 233 10.71 -12.39 -0.32
C LYS A 233 10.78 -11.27 -1.37
N LYS A 234 10.16 -10.12 -1.11
CA LYS A 234 9.96 -9.07 -2.12
C LYS A 234 11.11 -8.06 -2.18
N ASN A 235 11.58 -7.76 -3.38
CA ASN A 235 12.58 -6.72 -3.66
C ASN A 235 11.96 -5.32 -3.80
N ALA A 236 10.64 -5.25 -4.01
CA ALA A 236 9.85 -4.02 -4.06
C ALA A 236 8.51 -4.23 -3.33
N MET A 237 8.04 -3.21 -2.62
CA MET A 237 6.93 -3.35 -1.69
C MET A 237 5.56 -3.49 -2.38
N PHE A 238 5.29 -2.73 -3.44
CA PHE A 238 3.93 -2.57 -3.98
C PHE A 238 3.74 -3.24 -5.36
N TYR A 239 2.49 -3.27 -5.85
CA TYR A 239 2.10 -4.06 -7.03
C TYR A 239 2.86 -3.70 -8.30
N THR A 240 3.07 -2.42 -8.56
CA THR A 240 3.82 -1.89 -9.72
C THR A 240 5.31 -1.74 -9.42
N THR A 241 5.80 -2.36 -8.35
CA THR A 241 7.17 -2.26 -7.83
C THR A 241 7.59 -0.88 -7.30
N ILE A 242 6.61 -0.04 -6.99
CA ILE A 242 6.85 1.09 -6.09
C ILE A 242 7.33 0.59 -4.73
N GLY A 243 8.15 1.38 -4.06
CA GLY A 243 8.73 1.00 -2.77
C GLY A 243 10.04 0.24 -2.91
N ARG A 244 10.97 0.74 -3.74
CA ARG A 244 12.33 0.19 -3.86
C ARG A 244 13.30 0.97 -2.98
N GLY A 245 14.45 0.37 -2.69
CA GLY A 245 15.44 0.97 -1.81
C GLY A 245 15.27 0.48 -0.37
N ASP A 246 15.41 1.40 0.58
CA ASP A 246 15.16 1.12 2.00
C ASP A 246 13.65 0.96 2.28
N HIS A 247 13.21 -0.27 2.53
CA HIS A 247 11.79 -0.57 2.76
C HIS A 247 11.29 0.04 4.06
N ALA A 248 12.15 0.12 5.09
CA ALA A 248 11.79 0.67 6.39
C ALA A 248 11.49 2.17 6.30
N GLN A 249 12.27 2.93 5.54
CA GLN A 249 11.96 4.34 5.27
C GLN A 249 10.71 4.49 4.39
N TYR A 250 10.57 3.65 3.35
CA TYR A 250 9.42 3.77 2.45
C TYR A 250 8.09 3.49 3.15
N MET A 251 8.02 2.48 4.03
CA MET A 251 6.79 2.17 4.77
C MET A 251 6.37 3.28 5.74
N LEU A 252 7.34 4.05 6.24
CA LEU A 252 7.10 5.17 7.15
C LEU A 252 6.63 6.45 6.45
N PHE A 253 6.45 6.46 5.13
CA PHE A 253 5.69 7.53 4.50
C PHE A 253 4.26 7.64 5.05
N ALA A 254 3.70 6.58 5.65
CA ALA A 254 2.44 6.67 6.41
C ALA A 254 2.53 7.63 7.61
N SER A 255 3.70 7.78 8.23
CA SER A 255 3.95 8.70 9.36
C SER A 255 3.86 10.17 8.97
N MET A 256 3.96 10.50 7.68
CA MET A 256 3.77 11.87 7.17
C MET A 256 2.40 12.46 7.50
N LEU A 257 1.44 11.64 7.92
CA LEU A 257 0.15 12.15 8.41
C LEU A 257 0.35 13.17 9.53
N CYS A 258 1.28 12.92 10.44
CA CYS A 258 1.49 13.77 11.62
C CYS A 258 2.93 14.24 11.80
N ALA A 259 3.91 13.55 11.21
CA ALA A 259 5.30 13.96 11.32
C ALA A 259 5.53 15.31 10.62
N ASP A 260 5.81 16.35 11.40
CA ASP A 260 5.88 17.75 10.93
C ASP A 260 7.32 18.26 10.77
N SER A 261 8.31 17.45 11.15
CA SER A 261 9.73 17.79 11.08
C SER A 261 10.61 16.63 10.61
N VAL A 262 11.82 16.95 10.17
CA VAL A 262 12.83 15.94 9.80
C VAL A 262 13.32 15.19 11.03
N GLU A 263 13.43 15.88 12.17
CA GLU A 263 13.84 15.32 13.45
C GLU A 263 12.87 14.23 13.91
N GLU A 264 11.57 14.51 13.86
CA GLU A 264 10.53 13.53 14.21
C GLU A 264 10.56 12.31 13.27
N LEU A 265 10.76 12.52 11.95
CA LEU A 265 10.95 11.40 11.03
C LEU A 265 12.20 10.58 11.36
N GLN A 266 13.29 11.21 11.79
CA GLN A 266 14.51 10.49 12.19
C GLN A 266 14.30 9.68 13.47
N GLU A 267 13.51 10.19 14.42
CA GLU A 267 13.13 9.45 15.62
C GLU A 267 12.31 8.21 15.26
N ILE A 268 11.33 8.34 14.37
CA ILE A 268 10.54 7.21 13.88
C ILE A 268 11.43 6.23 13.07
N ASP A 269 12.32 6.74 12.22
CA ASP A 269 13.26 5.93 11.43
C ASP A 269 14.25 5.13 12.29
N SER A 270 14.51 5.57 13.53
CA SER A 270 15.44 4.90 14.44
C SER A 270 14.99 3.48 14.83
N TYR A 271 13.68 3.20 14.83
CA TYR A 271 13.11 1.87 15.11
C TYR A 271 12.40 1.24 13.90
N ALA A 272 12.41 1.89 12.74
CA ALA A 272 11.81 1.38 11.52
C ALA A 272 12.43 0.06 11.01
N PRO A 273 13.77 -0.12 11.06
CA PRO A 273 14.39 -1.40 10.68
C PRO A 273 13.86 -2.57 11.51
N ASP A 274 13.56 -2.34 12.79
CA ASP A 274 13.01 -3.37 13.66
C ASP A 274 11.62 -3.78 13.18
N ILE A 275 10.74 -2.81 12.86
CA ILE A 275 9.42 -3.08 12.27
C ILE A 275 9.58 -3.86 10.97
N ARG A 276 10.46 -3.44 10.05
CA ARG A 276 10.73 -4.19 8.81
C ARG A 276 11.18 -5.61 9.12
N ALA A 277 12.06 -5.81 10.10
CA ALA A 277 12.61 -7.11 10.47
C ALA A 277 11.52 -8.02 11.05
N PHE A 278 10.56 -7.47 11.79
CA PHE A 278 9.35 -8.21 12.17
C PHE A 278 8.56 -8.66 10.95
N LEU A 279 8.28 -7.75 10.00
CA LEU A 279 7.53 -8.07 8.78
C LEU A 279 8.25 -9.08 7.88
N GLU A 280 9.59 -9.05 7.86
CA GLU A 280 10.44 -10.02 7.15
C GLU A 280 10.26 -11.44 7.65
N ASN A 281 10.13 -11.60 8.97
CA ASN A 281 10.03 -12.88 9.66
C ASN A 281 8.57 -13.29 9.94
N LEU A 282 7.61 -12.49 9.50
CA LEU A 282 6.21 -12.77 9.71
C LEU A 282 5.78 -13.99 8.88
N THR A 283 5.23 -15.00 9.55
CA THR A 283 4.74 -16.21 8.91
C THR A 283 3.22 -16.14 8.69
N PRO A 284 2.70 -16.64 7.57
CA PRO A 284 1.25 -16.74 7.37
C PRO A 284 0.61 -17.70 8.39
N PRO A 285 -0.70 -17.55 8.68
CA PRO A 285 -1.43 -18.55 9.44
C PRO A 285 -1.49 -19.87 8.65
N PRO A 286 -1.27 -21.03 9.32
CA PRO A 286 -1.42 -22.32 8.66
C PRO A 286 -2.87 -22.53 8.25
N TYR A 287 -3.09 -23.26 7.15
CA TYR A 287 -4.44 -23.66 6.77
C TYR A 287 -5.06 -24.56 7.86
N PRO A 288 -6.27 -24.25 8.36
CA PRO A 288 -6.79 -24.87 9.59
C PRO A 288 -7.43 -26.25 9.37
N ASN A 289 -7.72 -26.65 8.14
CA ASN A 289 -8.41 -27.90 7.83
C ASN A 289 -7.46 -28.96 7.27
N ALA A 290 -7.94 -30.20 7.20
CA ALA A 290 -7.20 -31.29 6.56
C ALA A 290 -6.93 -30.99 5.08
N VAL A 291 -5.76 -31.41 4.62
CA VAL A 291 -5.33 -31.37 3.22
C VAL A 291 -5.13 -32.81 2.74
N ASP A 292 -5.62 -33.13 1.55
CA ASP A 292 -5.34 -34.41 0.89
C ASP A 292 -3.89 -34.41 0.36
N PRO A 293 -3.00 -35.24 0.92
CA PRO A 293 -1.58 -35.21 0.56
C PRO A 293 -1.31 -35.73 -0.86
N GLU A 294 -2.10 -36.68 -1.37
CA GLU A 294 -1.90 -37.22 -2.72
C GLU A 294 -2.33 -36.21 -3.77
N LEU A 295 -3.46 -35.54 -3.53
CA LEU A 295 -3.96 -34.49 -4.41
C LEU A 295 -3.09 -33.22 -4.36
N ALA A 296 -2.61 -32.83 -3.18
CA ALA A 296 -1.66 -31.73 -3.03
C ALA A 296 -0.33 -32.02 -3.75
N ALA A 297 0.17 -33.25 -3.72
CA ALA A 297 1.37 -33.63 -4.47
C ALA A 297 1.17 -33.50 -6.00
N GLN A 298 0.01 -33.95 -6.52
CA GLN A 298 -0.34 -33.72 -7.93
C GLN A 298 -0.44 -32.23 -8.26
N GLY A 299 -1.02 -31.43 -7.36
CA GLY A 299 -1.08 -29.98 -7.47
C GLY A 299 0.30 -29.33 -7.49
N GLN A 300 1.24 -29.83 -6.68
CA GLN A 300 2.61 -29.35 -6.63
C GLN A 300 3.33 -29.58 -7.97
N GLU A 301 3.23 -30.78 -8.55
CA GLU A 301 3.83 -31.07 -9.86
C GLU A 301 3.30 -30.12 -10.92
N LEU A 302 1.98 -29.90 -10.94
CA LEU A 302 1.36 -28.97 -11.88
C LEU A 302 1.84 -27.54 -11.63
N PHE A 303 1.85 -27.08 -10.37
CA PHE A 303 2.31 -25.76 -9.98
C PHE A 303 3.74 -25.46 -10.46
N MET A 304 4.63 -26.45 -10.34
CA MET A 304 6.02 -26.31 -10.78
C MET A 304 6.15 -26.08 -12.29
N THR A 305 5.22 -26.63 -13.08
CA THR A 305 5.20 -26.46 -14.55
C THR A 305 4.41 -25.24 -15.01
N GLU A 306 3.39 -24.83 -14.25
CA GLU A 306 2.37 -23.86 -14.68
C GLU A 306 2.52 -22.48 -14.02
N CYS A 307 3.10 -22.41 -12.82
CA CYS A 307 3.02 -21.23 -11.95
C CYS A 307 4.38 -20.74 -11.45
N ALA A 308 5.30 -21.67 -11.18
CA ALA A 308 6.55 -21.39 -10.48
C ALA A 308 7.49 -20.40 -11.21
N SER A 309 7.39 -20.27 -12.54
CA SER A 309 8.20 -19.31 -13.30
C SER A 309 7.93 -17.85 -12.92
N CYS A 310 6.73 -17.54 -12.41
CA CYS A 310 6.33 -16.21 -11.97
C CYS A 310 6.28 -16.13 -10.43
N HIS A 311 5.68 -17.12 -9.78
CA HIS A 311 5.42 -17.11 -8.34
C HIS A 311 6.54 -17.69 -7.48
N GLY A 312 7.50 -18.38 -8.11
CA GLY A 312 8.62 -19.01 -7.41
C GLY A 312 8.36 -20.43 -6.95
N THR A 313 9.31 -20.96 -6.19
CA THR A 313 9.29 -22.32 -5.61
C THR A 313 9.20 -22.26 -4.09
N TYR A 314 8.63 -23.31 -3.50
CA TYR A 314 8.35 -23.42 -2.06
C TYR A 314 8.94 -24.74 -1.52
N GLY A 315 9.00 -24.88 -0.20
CA GLY A 315 9.62 -26.03 0.47
C GLY A 315 11.07 -25.77 0.90
N GLU A 316 11.92 -26.79 0.84
CA GLU A 316 13.29 -26.76 1.40
C GLU A 316 14.22 -25.76 0.71
N THR A 317 14.07 -25.57 -0.60
CA THR A 317 14.88 -24.64 -1.40
C THR A 317 13.96 -23.61 -2.08
N PRO A 318 13.38 -22.68 -1.31
CA PRO A 318 12.47 -21.69 -1.85
C PRO A 318 13.23 -20.68 -2.71
N SER A 319 12.60 -20.20 -3.78
CA SER A 319 13.15 -19.17 -4.66
C SER A 319 12.01 -18.29 -5.14
N TYR A 320 12.18 -16.97 -5.09
CA TYR A 320 11.17 -16.04 -5.57
C TYR A 320 11.75 -15.15 -6.69
N PRO A 321 11.24 -15.27 -7.94
CA PRO A 321 11.79 -14.57 -9.11
C PRO A 321 11.76 -13.05 -9.02
N ASN A 322 10.91 -12.47 -8.17
CA ASN A 322 10.67 -11.02 -8.14
C ASN A 322 10.33 -10.49 -9.54
N ARG A 323 9.45 -11.19 -10.27
CA ARG A 323 9.11 -10.90 -11.67
C ARG A 323 7.89 -9.98 -11.75
N VAL A 324 8.06 -8.84 -12.40
CA VAL A 324 6.97 -8.02 -12.94
C VAL A 324 6.51 -8.63 -14.25
N VAL A 325 5.24 -9.02 -14.31
CA VAL A 325 4.61 -9.49 -15.54
C VAL A 325 4.02 -8.27 -16.26
N PRO A 326 4.36 -8.02 -17.53
CA PRO A 326 3.86 -6.88 -18.28
C PRO A 326 2.34 -6.99 -18.53
N LEU A 327 1.67 -5.85 -18.72
CA LEU A 327 0.21 -5.79 -18.85
C LEU A 327 -0.34 -6.61 -20.03
N ASP A 328 0.38 -6.69 -21.14
CA ASP A 328 0.01 -7.46 -22.33
C ASP A 328 0.13 -8.99 -22.12
N GLU A 329 0.97 -9.44 -21.19
CA GLU A 329 1.09 -10.83 -20.78
C GLU A 329 0.07 -11.20 -19.68
N ILE A 330 -0.04 -10.39 -18.62
CA ILE A 330 -0.92 -10.70 -17.48
C ILE A 330 -2.40 -10.39 -17.74
N GLY A 331 -2.72 -9.36 -18.53
CA GLY A 331 -4.08 -9.01 -18.95
C GLY A 331 -5.05 -8.58 -17.84
N THR A 332 -4.59 -8.37 -16.61
CA THR A 332 -5.42 -7.86 -15.50
C THR A 332 -5.73 -6.37 -15.68
N ASP A 333 -6.63 -5.80 -14.85
CA ASP A 333 -7.00 -4.38 -14.96
C ASP A 333 -5.77 -3.47 -15.07
N PRO A 334 -5.64 -2.68 -16.16
CA PRO A 334 -4.41 -1.96 -16.45
C PRO A 334 -4.32 -0.60 -15.75
N ILE A 335 -5.42 -0.08 -15.20
CA ILE A 335 -5.53 1.33 -14.83
C ILE A 335 -4.50 1.71 -13.77
N TYR A 336 -4.29 0.87 -12.75
CA TYR A 336 -3.32 1.18 -11.71
C TYR A 336 -1.89 1.27 -12.26
N ALA A 337 -1.45 0.27 -13.03
CA ALA A 337 -0.12 0.30 -13.66
C ALA A 337 0.05 1.47 -14.62
N GLN A 338 -0.94 1.74 -15.48
CA GLN A 338 -0.88 2.82 -16.46
C GLN A 338 -0.81 4.20 -15.78
N THR A 339 -1.66 4.46 -14.78
CA THR A 339 -1.61 5.73 -14.05
C THR A 339 -0.26 5.93 -13.35
N MET A 340 0.37 4.85 -12.88
CA MET A 340 1.72 4.92 -12.30
C MET A 340 2.81 5.20 -13.32
N THR A 341 2.57 4.91 -14.61
CA THR A 341 3.61 5.00 -15.65
C THR A 341 3.36 6.06 -16.74
N ASP A 342 2.19 6.69 -16.79
CA ASP A 342 1.80 7.64 -17.84
C ASP A 342 2.33 9.08 -17.65
N GLY A 343 3.03 9.35 -16.54
CA GLY A 343 3.56 10.68 -16.21
C GLY A 343 2.63 11.54 -15.36
N SER A 344 1.36 11.17 -15.23
CA SER A 344 0.36 11.94 -14.50
C SER A 344 0.64 12.04 -12.99
N LEU A 345 1.55 11.23 -12.45
CA LEU A 345 1.93 11.20 -11.03
C LEU A 345 3.40 11.56 -10.76
N ASP A 346 4.17 11.94 -11.78
CA ASP A 346 5.62 12.17 -11.64
C ASP A 346 6.00 13.23 -10.63
N ARG A 347 5.12 14.21 -10.40
CA ARG A 347 5.30 15.22 -9.34
C ARG A 347 5.47 14.62 -7.95
N PHE A 348 4.83 13.48 -7.66
CA PHE A 348 4.97 12.77 -6.39
C PHE A 348 6.25 11.95 -6.34
N PHE A 349 6.70 11.41 -7.46
CA PHE A 349 7.99 10.71 -7.53
C PHE A 349 9.16 11.69 -7.38
N ASP A 350 9.03 12.89 -7.97
CA ASP A 350 9.97 13.99 -7.77
C ASP A 350 9.91 14.53 -6.33
N TRP A 351 8.75 14.51 -5.67
CA TRP A 351 8.65 14.79 -4.23
C TRP A 351 9.46 13.78 -3.42
N VAL A 352 9.33 12.48 -3.72
CA VAL A 352 10.11 11.41 -3.05
C VAL A 352 11.61 11.61 -3.24
N ASP A 353 12.06 11.94 -4.45
CA ASP A 353 13.48 12.23 -4.73
C ASP A 353 14.02 13.44 -3.94
N ARG A 354 13.17 14.41 -3.62
CA ARG A 354 13.52 15.61 -2.84
C ARG A 354 13.35 15.43 -1.33
N SER A 355 12.71 14.33 -0.90
CA SER A 355 12.44 14.02 0.50
C SER A 355 13.73 13.87 1.32
N PRO A 356 13.68 13.89 2.66
CA PRO A 356 14.84 13.51 3.48
C PRO A 356 15.35 12.08 3.22
N HIS A 357 14.52 11.23 2.59
CA HIS A 357 14.86 9.88 2.16
C HIS A 357 15.26 9.82 0.67
N GLY A 358 15.39 10.97 0.00
CA GLY A 358 15.85 11.05 -1.38
C GLY A 358 17.20 10.34 -1.56
N GLY A 359 17.25 9.39 -2.49
CA GLY A 359 18.46 8.59 -2.78
C GLY A 359 18.57 7.28 -2.00
N THR A 360 17.83 7.09 -0.90
CA THR A 360 17.72 5.78 -0.21
C THR A 360 16.46 5.02 -0.65
N VAL A 361 15.39 5.75 -0.98
CA VAL A 361 14.15 5.20 -1.53
C VAL A 361 13.94 5.62 -2.98
N ARG A 362 13.20 4.80 -3.74
CA ARG A 362 12.82 5.11 -5.13
C ARG A 362 11.40 4.65 -5.42
N ALA A 363 10.63 5.51 -6.10
CA ALA A 363 9.32 5.16 -6.62
C ALA A 363 9.44 4.07 -7.70
N ALA A 364 10.13 4.31 -8.82
CA ALA A 364 10.46 3.26 -9.79
C ALA A 364 9.29 2.36 -10.29
N PRO A 365 8.07 2.86 -10.60
CA PRO A 365 6.98 2.02 -11.10
C PRO A 365 7.32 1.33 -12.43
N ALA A 366 6.76 0.14 -12.62
CA ALA A 366 6.79 -0.62 -13.87
C ALA A 366 5.38 -0.75 -14.45
N GLU A 367 5.28 -0.83 -15.79
CA GLU A 367 4.02 -1.00 -16.51
C GLU A 367 3.57 -2.47 -16.50
N GLY A 368 3.25 -2.95 -15.30
CA GLY A 368 2.87 -4.33 -15.04
C GLY A 368 2.74 -4.58 -13.54
N TYR A 369 2.49 -5.84 -13.18
CA TYR A 369 2.33 -6.23 -11.79
C TYR A 369 3.33 -7.30 -11.39
N ILE A 370 3.91 -7.13 -10.21
CA ILE A 370 4.76 -8.16 -9.61
C ILE A 370 3.89 -9.38 -9.26
N ALA A 371 4.27 -10.56 -9.75
CA ALA A 371 3.61 -11.81 -9.39
C ALA A 371 3.96 -12.14 -7.92
N PRO A 372 3.05 -12.04 -6.95
CA PRO A 372 3.40 -12.09 -5.53
C PRO A 372 3.87 -13.48 -5.09
N PRO A 373 4.58 -13.61 -3.95
CA PRO A 373 4.68 -14.88 -3.25
C PRO A 373 3.27 -15.41 -2.93
N LEU A 374 3.16 -16.71 -2.66
CA LEU A 374 1.86 -17.37 -2.43
C LEU A 374 1.81 -18.04 -1.06
N ASP A 375 2.77 -17.76 -0.19
CA ASP A 375 2.73 -18.16 1.21
C ASP A 375 1.44 -17.61 1.83
N GLY A 376 0.66 -18.46 2.51
CA GLY A 376 -0.63 -18.11 3.10
C GLY A 376 -1.68 -17.63 2.11
N ILE A 377 -1.56 -17.97 0.82
CA ILE A 377 -2.49 -17.47 -0.22
C ILE A 377 -3.93 -17.87 0.04
N TRP A 378 -4.16 -18.99 0.75
CA TRP A 378 -5.48 -19.38 1.20
C TRP A 378 -6.16 -18.21 1.94
N ALA A 379 -5.50 -17.60 2.93
CA ALA A 379 -6.09 -16.54 3.75
C ALA A 379 -6.26 -15.20 3.01
N ALA A 380 -5.61 -15.03 1.85
CA ALA A 380 -5.40 -13.72 1.24
C ALA A 380 -6.56 -13.25 0.33
N ALA A 381 -7.75 -13.82 0.39
CA ALA A 381 -8.89 -13.37 -0.41
C ALA A 381 -9.32 -11.93 -0.05
N PRO A 382 -9.88 -11.15 -1.00
CA PRO A 382 -10.03 -11.46 -2.43
C PRO A 382 -8.71 -11.29 -3.21
N TYR A 383 -8.66 -11.76 -4.44
CA TYR A 383 -7.45 -11.91 -5.27
C TYR A 383 -7.33 -10.87 -6.38
N LEU A 384 -6.14 -10.82 -7.00
CA LEU A 384 -5.62 -9.76 -7.89
C LEU A 384 -5.32 -8.44 -7.15
N HIS A 385 -4.59 -7.51 -7.78
CA HIS A 385 -4.12 -6.28 -7.12
C HIS A 385 -5.27 -5.39 -6.60
N ASN A 386 -6.43 -5.44 -7.25
CA ASN A 386 -7.63 -4.66 -6.94
C ASN A 386 -8.68 -5.46 -6.14
N GLY A 387 -8.42 -6.72 -5.80
CA GLY A 387 -9.34 -7.54 -5.02
C GLY A 387 -10.63 -7.91 -5.76
N SER A 388 -10.60 -7.97 -7.09
CA SER A 388 -11.81 -8.18 -7.91
C SER A 388 -12.34 -9.61 -7.94
N VAL A 389 -11.51 -10.59 -7.59
CA VAL A 389 -11.85 -12.02 -7.66
C VAL A 389 -12.05 -12.57 -6.23
N PRO A 390 -13.25 -13.04 -5.86
CA PRO A 390 -13.58 -13.28 -4.45
C PRO A 390 -12.93 -14.52 -3.82
N ASN A 391 -12.55 -15.52 -4.61
CA ASN A 391 -12.02 -16.81 -4.13
C ASN A 391 -10.98 -17.41 -5.11
N LEU A 392 -10.13 -18.34 -4.66
CA LEU A 392 -9.10 -18.95 -5.50
C LEU A 392 -9.68 -19.82 -6.62
N ALA A 393 -10.80 -20.50 -6.38
CA ALA A 393 -11.45 -21.30 -7.43
C ALA A 393 -11.78 -20.43 -8.66
N ALA A 394 -12.33 -19.23 -8.45
CA ALA A 394 -12.60 -18.26 -9.52
C ALA A 394 -11.32 -17.57 -10.05
N LEU A 395 -10.23 -17.55 -9.29
CA LEU A 395 -8.94 -17.09 -9.82
C LEU A 395 -8.39 -18.10 -10.83
N LEU A 396 -8.49 -19.40 -10.53
CA LEU A 396 -8.03 -20.51 -11.36
C LEU A 396 -8.97 -20.84 -12.53
N ASP A 397 -10.22 -20.39 -12.47
CA ASP A 397 -11.20 -20.52 -13.56
C ASP A 397 -11.93 -19.20 -13.79
N SER A 398 -11.53 -18.47 -14.84
CA SER A 398 -12.08 -17.15 -15.12
C SER A 398 -13.58 -17.16 -15.44
N ARG A 399 -14.14 -18.31 -15.85
CA ARG A 399 -15.58 -18.47 -16.15
C ARG A 399 -16.45 -18.33 -14.91
N LEU A 400 -15.87 -18.54 -13.72
CA LEU A 400 -16.57 -18.45 -12.44
C LEU A 400 -16.56 -17.03 -11.84
N ARG A 401 -15.82 -16.08 -12.43
CA ARG A 401 -15.64 -14.74 -11.84
C ARG A 401 -16.93 -13.94 -11.93
N PRO A 402 -17.52 -13.52 -10.79
CA PRO A 402 -18.76 -12.76 -10.82
C PRO A 402 -18.50 -11.33 -11.32
N ARG A 403 -19.43 -10.82 -12.15
CA ARG A 403 -19.41 -9.44 -12.63
C ARG A 403 -19.74 -8.44 -11.51
N PHE A 404 -20.70 -8.80 -10.66
CA PHE A 404 -21.10 -8.03 -9.49
C PHE A 404 -21.19 -8.99 -8.30
N TRP A 405 -20.61 -8.61 -7.17
CA TRP A 405 -20.65 -9.46 -5.99
C TRP A 405 -20.52 -8.63 -4.71
N ARG A 406 -20.79 -9.25 -3.57
CA ARG A 406 -20.54 -8.68 -2.25
C ARG A 406 -20.14 -9.76 -1.26
N HIS A 407 -19.39 -9.41 -0.22
CA HIS A 407 -19.19 -10.31 0.91
C HIS A 407 -20.52 -10.58 1.65
N VAL A 408 -20.67 -11.81 2.14
CA VAL A 408 -21.74 -12.17 3.08
C VAL A 408 -21.38 -11.65 4.48
N THR A 409 -22.39 -11.24 5.26
CA THR A 409 -22.24 -10.75 6.63
C THR A 409 -23.16 -11.56 7.57
N PRO A 410 -22.70 -12.05 8.74
CA PRO A 410 -21.36 -11.90 9.31
C PRO A 410 -20.27 -12.56 8.45
N GLN A 411 -19.02 -12.15 8.67
CA GLN A 411 -17.86 -12.65 7.92
C GLN A 411 -17.78 -14.17 8.09
N ASP A 412 -17.64 -14.89 6.97
CA ASP A 412 -17.54 -16.33 6.95
C ASP A 412 -16.63 -16.75 5.80
N TYR A 413 -15.86 -17.82 6.00
CA TYR A 413 -14.81 -18.25 5.08
C TYR A 413 -15.22 -19.57 4.41
N ASP A 414 -15.13 -19.61 3.08
CA ASP A 414 -15.44 -20.80 2.30
C ASP A 414 -14.15 -21.57 1.98
N HIS A 415 -13.96 -22.68 2.70
CA HIS A 415 -12.78 -23.53 2.57
C HIS A 415 -12.79 -24.41 1.30
N GLU A 416 -13.93 -24.56 0.62
CA GLU A 416 -14.01 -25.34 -0.61
C GLU A 416 -13.44 -24.56 -1.79
N VAL A 417 -13.72 -23.26 -1.86
CA VAL A 417 -13.24 -22.38 -2.94
C VAL A 417 -12.06 -21.49 -2.54
N LEU A 418 -11.67 -21.54 -1.26
CA LEU A 418 -10.65 -20.69 -0.62
C LEU A 418 -10.91 -19.20 -0.86
N GLY A 419 -11.86 -18.65 -0.11
CA GLY A 419 -12.06 -17.23 0.00
C GLY A 419 -13.21 -16.87 0.93
N TRP A 420 -13.45 -15.58 1.12
CA TRP A 420 -14.61 -15.13 1.89
C TRP A 420 -15.91 -15.51 1.19
N ARG A 421 -16.90 -15.98 1.95
CA ARG A 421 -18.24 -16.22 1.42
C ARG A 421 -18.75 -14.93 0.78
N SER A 422 -19.18 -15.06 -0.47
CA SER A 422 -19.66 -13.96 -1.28
C SER A 422 -20.95 -14.34 -1.99
N GLN A 423 -21.72 -13.32 -2.36
CA GLN A 423 -22.95 -13.45 -3.11
C GLN A 423 -22.77 -12.78 -4.47
N THR A 424 -22.97 -13.53 -5.55
CA THR A 424 -23.12 -12.98 -6.91
C THR A 424 -24.43 -12.20 -7.01
N LEU A 425 -24.39 -11.05 -7.67
CA LEU A 425 -25.52 -10.14 -7.83
C LEU A 425 -25.86 -9.98 -9.32
N GLU A 426 -27.14 -9.82 -9.62
CA GLU A 426 -27.63 -9.58 -10.98
C GLU A 426 -27.36 -8.15 -11.48
N ALA A 427 -27.15 -7.20 -10.57
CA ALA A 427 -26.97 -5.80 -10.90
C ALA A 427 -25.88 -5.14 -10.03
N GLY A 428 -25.18 -4.18 -10.64
CA GLY A 428 -24.10 -3.41 -10.03
C GLY A 428 -24.56 -2.24 -9.16
N LYS A 429 -23.63 -1.35 -8.84
CA LYS A 429 -23.82 -0.23 -7.90
C LYS A 429 -24.94 0.74 -8.30
N ALA A 430 -25.15 0.93 -9.60
CA ALA A 430 -26.17 1.83 -10.13
C ALA A 430 -27.61 1.39 -9.75
N ALA A 431 -27.84 0.10 -9.52
CA ALA A 431 -29.14 -0.44 -9.13
C ALA A 431 -29.36 -0.48 -7.60
N ALA A 432 -28.34 -0.15 -6.81
CA ALA A 432 -28.43 -0.18 -5.36
C ALA A 432 -29.37 0.92 -4.82
N GLN A 433 -30.34 0.50 -4.01
CA GLN A 433 -31.40 1.37 -3.49
C GLN A 433 -30.92 2.32 -2.38
N THR A 434 -29.81 2.01 -1.72
CA THR A 434 -29.24 2.83 -0.63
C THR A 434 -27.74 2.97 -0.80
N ALA A 435 -27.16 4.03 -0.23
CA ALA A 435 -25.71 4.23 -0.19
C ALA A 435 -25.01 3.07 0.56
N GLU A 436 -25.60 2.61 1.67
CA GLU A 436 -25.10 1.46 2.44
C GLU A 436 -25.06 0.16 1.63
N ALA A 437 -26.10 -0.11 0.83
CA ALA A 437 -26.07 -1.26 -0.08
C ALA A 437 -25.02 -1.06 -1.19
N ARG A 438 -24.90 0.15 -1.73
CA ARG A 438 -24.00 0.48 -2.84
C ARG A 438 -22.53 0.26 -2.47
N LYS A 439 -22.10 0.68 -1.28
CA LYS A 439 -20.70 0.53 -0.84
C LYS A 439 -20.29 -0.92 -0.60
N ARG A 440 -21.25 -1.84 -0.40
CA ARG A 440 -20.99 -3.28 -0.23
C ARG A 440 -20.84 -4.05 -1.54
N ILE A 441 -21.26 -3.47 -2.66
CA ILE A 441 -21.22 -4.13 -3.98
C ILE A 441 -19.85 -3.88 -4.60
N TYR A 442 -19.10 -4.93 -4.90
CA TYR A 442 -17.99 -4.89 -5.83
C TYR A 442 -18.53 -4.91 -7.26
N ASP A 443 -18.21 -3.89 -8.05
CA ASP A 443 -18.72 -3.70 -9.41
C ASP A 443 -17.56 -3.65 -10.40
N THR A 444 -17.35 -4.76 -11.12
CA THR A 444 -16.21 -4.94 -12.04
C THR A 444 -16.30 -4.10 -13.30
N THR A 445 -17.41 -3.39 -13.51
CA THR A 445 -17.60 -2.51 -14.68
C THR A 445 -17.06 -1.11 -14.47
N LEU A 446 -16.64 -0.78 -13.25
CA LEU A 446 -16.05 0.50 -12.92
C LEU A 446 -14.56 0.57 -13.32
N PRO A 447 -14.04 1.75 -13.66
CA PRO A 447 -12.61 1.95 -13.93
C PRO A 447 -11.74 1.48 -12.76
N GLY A 448 -10.80 0.57 -13.03
CA GLY A 448 -9.85 0.02 -12.05
C GLY A 448 -10.36 -1.24 -11.34
N TYR A 449 -11.67 -1.53 -11.42
CA TYR A 449 -12.30 -2.65 -10.72
C TYR A 449 -12.39 -3.92 -11.58
N GLY A 450 -11.82 -3.94 -12.79
CA GLY A 450 -11.91 -5.06 -13.72
C GLY A 450 -11.38 -6.38 -13.13
N ASN A 451 -12.06 -7.49 -13.45
CA ASN A 451 -11.72 -8.84 -12.98
C ASN A 451 -11.12 -9.75 -14.07
N ALA A 452 -10.66 -9.16 -15.16
CA ALA A 452 -10.03 -9.87 -16.28
C ALA A 452 -8.57 -10.27 -15.97
N GLY A 453 -7.94 -10.98 -16.91
CA GLY A 453 -6.53 -11.33 -16.84
C GLY A 453 -6.20 -12.51 -15.95
N HIS A 454 -4.92 -12.87 -15.91
CA HIS A 454 -4.41 -14.03 -15.18
C HIS A 454 -5.23 -15.29 -15.53
N THR A 455 -5.42 -15.55 -16.83
CA THR A 455 -6.23 -16.64 -17.37
C THR A 455 -5.41 -17.88 -17.71
N PHE A 456 -4.14 -17.94 -17.27
CA PHE A 456 -3.22 -19.04 -17.56
C PHE A 456 -3.77 -20.42 -17.15
N ALA A 457 -4.56 -20.47 -16.09
CA ALA A 457 -5.19 -21.70 -15.59
C ALA A 457 -6.49 -22.09 -16.34
N ASP A 458 -7.02 -21.26 -17.25
CA ASP A 458 -8.25 -21.55 -18.01
C ASP A 458 -8.09 -22.76 -18.95
N ARG A 459 -6.85 -23.08 -19.33
CA ARG A 459 -6.53 -24.27 -20.16
C ARG A 459 -6.52 -25.58 -19.37
N LEU A 460 -6.48 -25.52 -18.04
CA LEU A 460 -6.44 -26.70 -17.19
C LEU A 460 -7.82 -27.37 -17.13
N SER A 461 -7.83 -28.67 -16.88
CA SER A 461 -9.07 -29.38 -16.55
C SER A 461 -9.53 -29.08 -15.13
N ASP A 462 -10.81 -29.37 -14.82
CA ASP A 462 -11.35 -29.13 -13.48
C ASP A 462 -10.61 -29.95 -12.40
N ALA A 463 -10.22 -31.20 -12.71
CA ALA A 463 -9.41 -32.03 -11.81
C ALA A 463 -8.03 -31.42 -11.53
N GLN A 464 -7.38 -30.85 -12.55
CA GLN A 464 -6.09 -30.16 -12.41
C GLN A 464 -6.20 -28.89 -11.57
N ARG A 465 -7.28 -28.10 -11.74
CA ARG A 465 -7.54 -26.93 -10.89
C ARG A 465 -7.80 -27.34 -9.44
N GLN A 466 -8.53 -28.43 -9.22
CA GLN A 466 -8.77 -28.96 -7.88
C GLN A 466 -7.47 -29.41 -7.21
N ALA A 467 -6.58 -30.07 -7.95
CA ALA A 467 -5.25 -30.44 -7.44
C ALA A 467 -4.41 -29.22 -7.07
N LEU A 468 -4.38 -28.19 -7.94
CA LEU A 468 -3.72 -26.91 -7.62
C LEU A 468 -4.31 -26.27 -6.37
N LEU A 469 -5.63 -26.20 -6.26
CA LEU A 469 -6.30 -25.61 -5.10
C LEU A 469 -5.92 -26.35 -3.81
N GLU A 470 -5.80 -27.67 -3.86
CA GLU A 470 -5.34 -28.48 -2.73
C GLU A 470 -3.88 -28.18 -2.35
N TYR A 471 -2.98 -28.06 -3.33
CA TYR A 471 -1.59 -27.66 -3.09
C TYR A 471 -1.48 -26.25 -2.51
N LEU A 472 -2.28 -25.29 -2.98
CA LEU A 472 -2.27 -23.91 -2.46
C LEU A 472 -2.72 -23.80 -0.99
N LYS A 473 -3.39 -24.82 -0.42
CA LYS A 473 -3.66 -24.90 1.02
C LYS A 473 -2.40 -25.19 1.85
N THR A 474 -1.36 -25.74 1.22
CA THR A 474 -0.10 -26.11 1.88
C THR A 474 0.93 -24.97 1.92
N LEU A 475 0.68 -23.89 1.16
CA LEU A 475 1.51 -22.70 1.08
C LEU A 475 1.02 -21.64 2.07
#